data_AF-A0A520BA05-F1
#
_entry.id   AF-A0A520BA05-F1
#
_cell.length_a   1.000
_cell.length_b   1.000
_cell.length_c   1.000
_cell.angle_alpha   90.00
_cell.angle_beta   90.00
_cell.angle_gamma   90.00
#
_symmetry.space_group_name_H-M   'P 1'
#
loop_
_entity.id
_entity.type
_entity.pdbx_description
1 polymer ?
#
loop_
_entity_poly.entity_id
_entity_poly.type
_entity_poly.pdbx_seq_one_letter_code
_entity_poly.pdbx_strand_id
1 'polypeptide(L)'
;MLSKRNPQLNKHGELIHLLSIEGLPRAVIEQILDTAGSFLSVNDREVKKVPLLRGKSVFNLFFENSTRTRTTFEIAAKRLSA
;
A
#
# COMPACT_ATOMS: atom_id res chain seq x y z
N MET A 1 10.19 10.27 -29.51
CA MET A 1 9.96 10.50 -28.06
C MET A 1 9.94 9.15 -27.37
N LEU A 2 10.94 8.83 -26.54
CA LEU A 2 10.88 7.65 -25.68
C LEU A 2 9.68 7.83 -24.75
N SER A 3 8.59 7.09 -24.99
CA SER A 3 7.51 6.93 -24.02
C SER A 3 8.14 6.40 -22.74
N LYS A 4 8.43 7.29 -21.78
CA LYS A 4 8.98 6.91 -20.49
C LYS A 4 7.95 6.02 -19.82
N ARG A 5 8.21 4.71 -19.86
CA ARG A 5 7.42 3.70 -19.16
C ARG A 5 7.25 4.16 -17.71
N ASN A 6 6.01 4.23 -17.23
CA ASN A 6 5.74 4.61 -15.86
C ASN A 6 6.41 3.56 -14.93
N PRO A 7 7.41 3.94 -14.12
CA PRO A 7 8.14 2.99 -13.28
C PRO A 7 7.27 2.36 -12.19
N GLN A 8 6.08 2.93 -11.94
CA GLN A 8 5.12 2.45 -10.96
C GLN A 8 4.38 1.20 -11.43
N LEU A 9 4.38 0.91 -12.75
CA LEU A 9 3.62 -0.18 -13.36
C LEU A 9 4.53 -1.22 -14.02
N ASN A 10 4.16 -2.49 -13.90
CA ASN A 10 4.84 -3.56 -14.64
C ASN A 10 4.41 -3.62 -16.12
N LYS A 11 4.87 -4.63 -16.88
CA LYS A 11 4.55 -4.77 -18.31
C LYS A 11 3.07 -5.05 -18.60
N HIS A 12 2.31 -5.45 -17.59
CA HIS A 12 0.88 -5.76 -17.65
C HIS A 12 0.01 -4.59 -17.15
N GLY A 13 0.62 -3.49 -16.72
CA GLY A 13 -0.11 -2.34 -16.16
C GLY A 13 -0.48 -2.49 -14.68
N GLU A 14 0.03 -3.52 -14.01
CA GLU A 14 -0.22 -3.73 -12.57
C GLU A 14 0.70 -2.85 -11.73
N LEU A 15 0.16 -2.29 -10.65
CA LEU A 15 0.91 -1.45 -9.72
C LEU A 15 1.95 -2.27 -8.95
N ILE A 16 3.22 -1.89 -9.07
CA ILE A 16 4.34 -2.52 -8.34
C ILE A 16 5.05 -1.55 -7.40
N HIS A 17 4.96 -0.24 -7.64
CA HIS A 17 5.49 0.81 -6.77
C HIS A 17 4.50 1.96 -6.66
N LEU A 18 4.36 2.58 -5.48
CA LEU A 18 3.58 3.80 -5.28
C LEU A 18 4.54 4.94 -4.91
N LEU A 19 5.02 5.65 -5.93
CA LEU A 19 5.96 6.76 -5.82
C LEU A 19 5.25 8.13 -5.90
N SER A 20 4.20 8.20 -6.73
CA SER A 20 3.37 9.39 -6.95
C SER A 20 2.01 8.98 -7.51
N ILE A 21 0.97 9.79 -7.28
CA ILE A 21 -0.32 9.61 -7.97
C ILE A 21 -0.26 10.04 -9.44
N GLU A 22 0.74 10.85 -9.82
CA GLU A 22 0.90 11.35 -11.18
C GLU A 22 1.20 10.20 -12.16
N GLY A 23 0.52 10.22 -13.30
CA GLY A 23 0.68 9.20 -14.35
C GLY A 23 0.11 7.82 -14.00
N LEU A 24 -0.51 7.65 -12.82
CA LEU A 24 -1.28 6.44 -12.53
C LEU A 24 -2.64 6.50 -13.24
N PRO A 25 -3.08 5.39 -13.87
CA PRO A 25 -4.44 5.31 -14.40
C PRO A 25 -5.46 5.48 -13.28
N ARG A 26 -6.56 6.21 -13.56
CA ARG A 26 -7.66 6.41 -12.62
C ARG A 26 -8.15 5.10 -11.98
N ALA A 27 -8.31 4.05 -12.79
CA ALA A 27 -8.78 2.75 -12.33
C ALA A 27 -7.88 2.13 -11.24
N VAL A 28 -6.55 2.35 -11.31
CA VAL A 28 -5.61 1.88 -10.28
C VAL A 28 -5.83 2.62 -8.96
N ILE A 29 -6.09 3.93 -9.03
CA ILE A 29 -6.36 4.76 -7.85
C ILE A 29 -7.68 4.32 -7.20
N GLU A 30 -8.73 4.14 -8.00
CA GLU A 30 -10.03 3.66 -7.52
C GLU A 30 -9.90 2.28 -6.87
N GLN A 31 -9.17 1.35 -7.48
CA GLN A 31 -8.91 0.03 -6.91
C GLN A 31 -8.21 0.11 -5.53
N ILE A 32 -7.25 1.03 -5.34
CA ILE A 32 -6.60 1.25 -4.04
C ILE A 32 -7.64 1.72 -3.00
N LEU A 33 -8.50 2.67 -3.38
CA LEU A 33 -9.53 3.22 -2.49
C LEU A 33 -10.59 2.17 -2.12
N ASP A 34 -11.06 1.39 -3.08
CA ASP A 34 -12.02 0.30 -2.85
C ASP A 34 -11.42 -0.77 -1.93
N THR A 35 -10.15 -1.14 -2.16
CA THR A 35 -9.42 -2.08 -1.30
C THR A 35 -9.28 -1.51 0.11
N ALA A 36 -8.94 -0.23 0.27
CA ALA A 36 -8.87 0.43 1.57
C ALA A 36 -10.22 0.43 2.29
N GLY A 37 -11.32 0.64 1.56
CA GLY A 37 -12.69 0.54 2.08
C GLY A 37 -12.99 -0.82 2.70
N SER A 38 -12.53 -1.91 2.07
CA SER A 38 -12.72 -3.26 2.61
C SER A 38 -12.09 -3.45 4.00
N PHE A 39 -10.95 -2.80 4.27
CA PHE A 39 -10.27 -2.86 5.57
C PHE A 39 -10.96 -2.05 6.66
N LEU A 40 -11.83 -1.10 6.33
CA LEU A 40 -12.61 -0.37 7.34
C LEU A 40 -13.53 -1.33 8.09
N SER A 41 -14.16 -2.26 7.38
CA SER A 41 -15.03 -3.31 7.96
C SER A 41 -14.27 -4.37 8.79
N VAL A 42 -12.95 -4.46 8.64
CA VAL A 42 -12.11 -5.38 9.43
C VAL A 42 -11.88 -4.83 10.84
N ASN A 43 -12.05 -3.52 11.07
CA ASN A 43 -11.92 -2.93 12.40
C ASN A 43 -12.99 -3.39 13.40
N ASP A 44 -14.14 -3.87 12.90
CA ASP A 44 -15.28 -4.34 13.70
C ASP A 44 -15.19 -5.84 14.04
N ARG A 45 -14.21 -6.56 13.49
CA ARG A 45 -14.00 -7.99 13.77
C ARG A 45 -13.24 -8.17 15.09
N GLU A 46 -13.60 -9.20 15.85
CA GLU A 46 -12.86 -9.63 17.07
C GLU A 46 -11.40 -9.96 16.75
N VAL A 47 -11.16 -10.56 15.58
CA VAL A 47 -9.80 -10.85 15.08
C VAL A 47 -9.43 -9.84 13.99
N LYS A 48 -8.61 -8.86 14.37
CA LYS A 48 -8.11 -7.79 13.48
C LYS A 48 -6.87 -8.16 12.67
N LYS A 49 -6.36 -9.39 12.82
CA LYS A 49 -5.16 -9.88 12.11
C LYS A 49 -5.58 -10.68 10.88
N VAL A 50 -5.10 -10.29 9.70
CA VAL A 50 -5.29 -10.98 8.43
C VAL A 50 -3.93 -11.47 7.94
N PRO A 51 -3.74 -12.73 7.52
CA PRO A 51 -2.42 -13.28 7.20
C PRO A 51 -1.92 -12.94 5.79
N LEU A 52 -2.28 -11.78 5.23
CA LEU A 52 -1.95 -11.41 3.83
C LEU A 52 -0.44 -11.23 3.60
N LEU A 53 0.30 -10.77 4.60
CA LEU A 53 1.74 -10.52 4.52
C LEU A 53 2.57 -11.49 5.37
N ARG A 54 1.98 -12.64 5.80
CA ARG A 54 2.69 -13.61 6.62
C ARG A 54 3.99 -14.07 5.95
N GLY A 55 5.10 -13.95 6.67
CA GLY A 55 6.43 -14.31 6.16
C GLY A 55 7.06 -13.26 5.24
N LYS A 56 6.48 -12.06 5.16
CA LYS A 56 7.09 -10.87 4.55
C LYS A 56 7.58 -9.94 5.66
N SER A 57 8.61 -9.15 5.38
CA SER A 57 9.07 -8.09 6.27
C SER A 57 8.87 -6.73 5.59
N VAL A 58 8.35 -5.76 6.33
CA VAL A 58 8.13 -4.38 5.86
C VAL A 58 9.12 -3.47 6.57
N PHE A 59 9.91 -2.72 5.79
CA PHE A 59 10.90 -1.77 6.32
C PHE A 59 10.44 -0.34 6.08
N ASN A 60 10.39 0.45 7.15
CA ASN A 60 10.09 1.87 7.10
C ASN A 60 11.39 2.68 7.19
N LEU A 61 11.72 3.43 6.14
CA LEU A 61 12.90 4.31 6.10
C LEU A 61 12.47 5.78 6.10
N PHE A 62 12.94 6.55 7.07
CA PHE A 62 12.66 7.97 7.23
C PHE A 62 13.98 8.73 7.37
N PHE A 63 14.31 9.55 6.37
CA PHE A 63 15.47 10.47 6.46
C PHE A 63 15.19 11.64 7.40
N GLU A 64 13.92 12.03 7.49
CA GLU A 64 13.39 12.99 8.44
C GLU A 64 12.26 12.32 9.24
N ASN A 65 12.25 12.54 10.56
CA ASN A 65 11.30 11.88 11.43
C ASN A 65 9.85 12.29 11.13
N SER A 66 8.99 11.31 10.89
CA SER A 66 7.54 11.50 10.73
C SER A 66 6.77 10.50 11.58
N THR A 67 6.51 10.86 12.85
CA THR A 67 5.90 9.97 13.84
C THR A 67 4.54 9.43 13.39
N ARG A 68 3.68 10.29 12.84
CA ARG A 68 2.32 9.88 12.41
C ARG A 68 2.39 8.84 11.30
N THR A 69 3.18 9.10 10.27
CA THR A 69 3.33 8.21 9.11
C THR A 69 3.94 6.87 9.53
N ARG A 70 5.03 6.90 10.31
CA ARG A 70 5.68 5.69 10.82
C ARG A 70 4.71 4.81 11.59
N THR A 71 4.01 5.39 12.56
CA THR A 71 3.04 4.66 13.41
C THR A 71 1.92 4.04 12.57
N THR A 72 1.37 4.76 11.59
CA THR A 72 0.31 4.22 10.71
C THR A 72 0.80 3.02 9.89
N PHE A 73 2.00 3.08 9.30
CA PHE A 73 2.57 1.96 8.55
C PHE A 73 2.91 0.75 9.44
N GLU A 74 3.46 0.97 10.64
CA GLU A 74 3.72 -0.09 11.62
C GLU A 74 2.44 -0.82 12.03
N ILE A 75 1.37 -0.06 12.32
CA ILE A 75 0.07 -0.64 12.67
C ILE A 75 -0.50 -1.45 11.51
N ALA A 76 -0.42 -0.93 10.28
CA ALA A 76 -0.93 -1.62 9.10
C ALA A 76 -0.18 -2.94 8.85
N ALA A 77 1.16 -2.92 8.86
CA ALA A 77 1.98 -4.11 8.69
C ALA A 77 1.65 -5.20 9.73
N LYS A 78 1.55 -4.82 11.01
CA LYS A 78 1.21 -5.74 12.10
C LYS A 78 -0.19 -6.35 11.95
N ARG A 79 -1.18 -5.58 11.47
CA ARG A 79 -2.54 -6.09 11.20
C ARG A 79 -2.56 -7.08 10.03
N LEU A 80 -1.67 -6.88 9.06
CA LEU A 80 -1.51 -7.77 7.90
C LEU A 80 -0.56 -8.94 8.15
N SER A 81 -0.08 -9.09 9.39
CA SER A 81 0.83 -10.16 9.83
C SER A 81 2.20 -10.17 9.13
N ALA A 82 2.67 -9.00 8.70
CA ALA A 82 4.06 -8.79 8.29
C ALA A 82 4.99 -8.59 9.49
#